data_AF-A0A533SK00-F1
#
_entry.id   AF-A0A533SK00-F1
#
_cell.length_a   1.000
_cell.length_b   1.000
_cell.length_c   1.000
_cell.angle_alpha   90.00
_cell.angle_beta   90.00
_cell.angle_gamma   90.00
#
_symmetry.space_group_name_H-M   'P 1'
#
loop_
_entity.id
_entity.type
_entity.pdbx_description
1 polymer ?
#
loop_
_entity_poly.entity_id
_entity_poly.type
_entity_poly.pdbx_seq_one_letter_code
_entity_poly.pdbx_strand_id
1 'polypeptide(L)' 'MDSKRKIRILVAKAGLDGHDRGVRVIARAYRDAGFEVVYTGLHQTPEQIVAAALQEDVDL' A
#
# COMPACT_ATOMS: atom_id res chain seq x y z
N MET A 1 4.66 -6.76 -27.31
CA MET A 1 3.55 -5.96 -26.76
C MET A 1 3.86 -5.75 -25.30
N ASP A 2 4.55 -4.66 -24.97
CA ASP A 2 4.87 -4.36 -23.57
C ASP A 2 3.62 -3.72 -22.95
N SER A 3 2.74 -4.58 -22.42
CA SER A 3 1.67 -4.12 -21.56
C SER A 3 2.33 -3.67 -20.26
N LYS A 4 2.69 -2.38 -20.17
CA LYS A 4 3.26 -1.81 -18.94
C LYS A 4 2.41 -2.25 -17.74
N ARG A 5 3.01 -3.06 -16.86
CA ARG A 5 2.40 -3.47 -15.60
C ARG A 5 1.94 -2.23 -14.85
N LYS A 6 0.75 -2.27 -14.25
CA LYS A 6 0.29 -1.19 -13.37
C LYS A 6 1.22 -1.11 -12.17
N ILE A 7 1.64 0.10 -11.83
CA ILE A 7 2.42 0.33 -10.62
C ILE A 7 1.59 -0.07 -9.41
N ARG A 8 2.16 -0.90 -8.54
CA ARG A 8 1.54 -1.39 -7.31
C ARG A 8 2.14 -0.69 -6.10
N ILE A 9 1.28 -0.12 -5.26
CA ILE A 9 1.65 0.69 -4.10
C ILE A 9 1.17 0.01 -2.82
N LEU A 10 2.07 -0.16 -1.84
CA LEU A 10 1.74 -0.58 -0.49
C LEU A 10 1.56 0.64 0.43
N VAL A 11 0.37 0.74 1.03
CA VAL A 11 0.05 1.75 2.03
C VAL A 11 -0.04 1.07 3.39
N ALA A 12 0.84 1.43 4.31
CA ALA A 12 0.93 0.83 5.64
C ALA A 12 1.05 1.85 6.77
N LYS A 13 0.75 1.39 7.98
CA LYS A 13 0.82 2.18 9.22
C LYS A 13 1.60 1.39 10.28
N ALA A 14 2.79 1.89 10.61
CA ALA A 14 3.69 1.20 11.52
C ALA A 14 3.31 1.41 13.01
N GLY A 15 3.45 0.37 13.82
CA GLY A 15 3.42 0.46 15.28
C GLY A 15 2.05 0.81 15.87
N LEU A 16 1.93 1.89 16.64
CA LEU A 16 0.68 2.31 17.28
C LEU A 16 -0.04 3.44 16.52
N ASP A 17 0.35 3.67 15.27
CA ASP A 17 -0.19 4.77 14.50
C ASP A 17 -1.62 4.51 14.02
N GLY A 18 -2.59 5.03 14.77
CA GLY A 18 -4.03 4.92 14.50
C GLY A 18 -4.59 5.97 13.53
N HIS A 19 -3.76 6.85 12.94
CA HIS A 19 -4.26 7.88 12.04
C HIS A 19 -4.64 7.28 10.66
N ASP A 20 -5.92 6.94 10.52
CA ASP A 20 -6.43 6.20 9.35
C ASP A 20 -6.94 7.09 8.20
N ARG A 21 -7.60 8.20 8.53
CA ARG A 21 -8.38 8.99 7.56
C ARG A 21 -7.56 9.44 6.36
N GLY A 22 -6.37 10.02 6.60
CA GLY A 22 -5.51 10.52 5.52
C GLY A 22 -5.01 9.40 4.61
N VAL A 23 -4.58 8.28 5.20
CA VAL A 23 -4.07 7.13 4.46
C VAL A 23 -5.14 6.52 3.56
N ARG A 24 -6.39 6.44 4.02
CA ARG A 24 -7.50 5.92 3.21
C ARG A 24 -7.88 6.84 2.06
N VAL A 25 -7.79 8.16 2.24
CA VAL A 25 -8.00 9.14 1.16
C VAL A 25 -6.92 8.97 0.09
N ILE A 26 -5.65 8.86 0.49
CA ILE A 26 -4.53 8.65 -0.44
C ILE A 26 -4.64 7.31 -1.16
N ALA A 27 -4.94 6.22 -0.44
CA ALA A 27 -5.14 4.90 -1.04
C ALA A 27 -6.29 4.90 -2.07
N ARG A 28 -7.35 5.67 -1.82
CA ARG A 28 -8.43 5.85 -2.80
C ARG A 28 -7.97 6.66 -4.00
N ALA A 29 -7.27 7.77 -3.79
CA ALA A 29 -6.76 8.62 -4.87
C ALA A 29 -5.81 7.84 -5.81
N TYR A 30 -4.92 7.00 -5.26
CA TYR A 30 -4.07 6.12 -6.08
C TYR A 30 -4.88 5.12 -6.91
N ARG A 31 -5.90 4.48 -6.32
CA ARG A 31 -6.78 3.58 -7.10
C ARG A 31 -7.52 4.32 -8.22
N ASP A 32 -8.05 5.51 -7.93
CA ASP A 32 -8.75 6.32 -8.92
C ASP A 32 -7.80 6.79 -10.05
N ALA A 33 -6.51 6.97 -9.75
CA ALA A 33 -5.45 7.24 -10.72
C ALA A 33 -4.94 6.00 -11.49
N GLY A 34 -5.49 4.82 -11.22
CA GLY A 34 -5.22 3.58 -11.98
C GLY A 34 -4.10 2.70 -11.41
N PHE A 35 -3.57 3.02 -10.23
CA PHE A 35 -2.59 2.18 -9.52
C PHE A 35 -3.27 0.97 -8.88
N GLU A 36 -2.50 -0.11 -8.73
CA GLU A 36 -2.87 -1.21 -7.83
C GLU A 36 -2.46 -0.82 -6.41
N VAL A 37 -3.35 -0.95 -5.43
CA VAL A 37 -3.08 -0.47 -4.07
C VAL A 37 -3.36 -1.56 -3.06
N VAL A 38 -2.33 -1.91 -2.30
CA VAL A 38 -2.41 -2.81 -1.14
C VAL A 38 -2.45 -1.96 0.12
N TYR A 39 -3.51 -2.05 0.91
CA TYR A 39 -3.60 -1.38 2.20
C TYR A 39 -3.54 -2.40 3.32
N THR A 40 -2.51 -2.33 4.18
CA THR A 40 -2.25 -3.34 5.22
C THR A 40 -3.03 -3.12 6.51
N GLY A 41 -3.77 -2.01 6.62
CA GLY A 41 -4.49 -1.65 7.84
C GLY A 41 -3.64 -0.87 8.84
N LEU A 42 -4.12 -0.81 10.07
CA LEU A 42 -3.46 -0.15 11.19
C LEU A 42 -2.53 -1.12 11.92
N HIS A 43 -1.61 -0.54 12.69
CA HIS A 43 -0.78 -1.21 13.67
C HIS A 43 0.09 -2.37 13.18
N GLN A 44 0.69 -2.21 12.00
CA GLN A 44 1.60 -3.20 11.44
C GLN A 44 3.00 -3.06 12.04
N THR A 45 3.69 -4.16 12.34
CA THR A 45 5.11 -4.09 12.65
C THR A 45 5.92 -3.87 11.37
N PRO A 46 7.14 -3.31 11.44
CA PRO A 46 8.01 -3.18 10.27
C PRO A 46 8.20 -4.51 9.52
N GLU A 47 8.33 -5.63 10.23
CA GLU A 47 8.50 -6.96 9.66
C GLU A 47 7.26 -7.40 8.87
N GLN A 48 6.06 -7.11 9.37
CA GLN A 48 4.81 -7.37 8.66
C GLN A 48 4.69 -6.53 7.39
N ILE A 49 5.12 -5.26 7.44
CA ILE A 49 5.12 -4.36 6.28
C ILE A 49 6.08 -4.88 5.20
N VAL A 50 7.30 -5.27 5.59
CA VAL A 50 8.29 -5.85 4.66
C VAL A 50 7.80 -7.17 4.07
N ALA A 51 7.23 -8.06 4.89
CA ALA A 51 6.68 -9.32 4.41
C ALA A 51 5.55 -9.10 3.39
N ALA A 52 4.64 -8.16 3.65
CA ALA A 52 3.57 -7.80 2.73
C ALA A 52 4.11 -7.19 1.43
N ALA A 53 5.10 -6.29 1.50
CA ALA A 53 5.71 -5.69 0.31
C ALA A 53 6.37 -6.73 -0.60
N LEU A 54 7.06 -7.72 -0.02
CA LEU A 54 7.69 -8.82 -0.76
C LEU A 54 6.65 -9.79 -1.34
N GLN A 55 5.64 -10.17 -0.55
CA GLN A 55 4.59 -11.10 -0.99
C GLN A 55 3.75 -10.51 -2.13
N GLU A 56 3.43 -9.22 -2.03
CA GLU A 56 2.59 -8.52 -2.99
C GLU A 56 3.39 -7.94 -4.16
N ASP A 57 4.73 -8.06 -4.18
CA ASP A 57 5.60 -7.58 -5.27
C ASP A 57 5.26 -6.13 -5.68
N VAL A 58 5.32 -5.23 -4.69
CA VAL A 58 5.00 -3.81 -4.86
C VAL A 58 6.18 -3.02 -5.43
N ASP A 59 5.88 -1.97 -6.19
CA ASP A 59 6.89 -1.07 -6.75
C ASP A 59 7.20 0.12 -5.81
N LEU A 60 6.24 0.46 -4.93
CA LEU A 60 6.31 1.57 -3.98
C LEU A 60 5.66 1.21 -2.65
#